data_AF-A0A7Z3H0K3-F1
#
_entry.id   AF-A0A7Z3H0K3-F1
#
_cell.length_a   1.000
_cell.length_b   1.000
_cell.length_c   1.000
_cell.angle_alpha   90.00
_cell.angle_beta   90.00
_cell.angle_gamma   90.00
#
_symmetry.space_group_name_H-M   'P 1'
#
loop_
_entity.id
_entity.type
_entity.pdbx_description
1 polymer ?
#
loop_
_entity_poly.entity_id
_entity_poly.type
_entity_poly.pdbx_seq_one_letter_code
_entity_poly.pdbx_strand_id
1 'polypeptide(L)'
;MSKSTSVAQPSRLSMIWHKWRFHINVLLLLIPLGFMPKYFADAALFRGDSGLGEREIGEIQVGPWSLRLAELRDEAPRSDGPAGYLKGFNAALCDACIEPVKATYLRIGKPRSLRAAGSIFFGTPYRMGIQLPVPEKTRADAELWITMEGWDGSMHQASISLSQASPATVAWLNKQGAKP
;
A
#
# COMPACT_ATOMS: atom_id res chain seq x y z
N MET A 1 54.46 21.57 54.37
CA MET A 1 53.75 20.28 54.16
C MET A 1 53.19 20.27 52.75
N SER A 2 53.83 19.58 51.81
CA SER A 2 53.36 19.52 50.42
C SER A 2 52.29 18.44 50.29
N LYS A 3 51.05 18.84 49.96
CA LYS A 3 49.96 17.91 49.65
C LYS A 3 50.19 17.34 48.25
N SER A 4 50.66 16.10 48.17
CA SER A 4 50.72 15.33 46.93
C SER A 4 49.29 15.07 46.45
N THR A 5 48.89 15.75 45.36
CA THR A 5 47.60 15.52 44.71
C THR A 5 47.74 14.28 43.83
N SER A 6 47.17 13.15 44.27
CA SER A 6 47.06 11.95 43.44
C SER A 6 46.05 12.21 42.33
N VAL A 7 46.50 12.26 41.08
CA VAL A 7 45.63 12.41 39.91
C VAL A 7 44.96 11.06 39.65
N ALA A 8 43.63 11.02 39.80
CA ALA A 8 42.84 9.82 39.49
C ALA A 8 43.01 9.46 38.01
N GLN A 9 43.45 8.24 37.72
CA GLN A 9 43.60 7.79 36.33
C GLN A 9 42.23 7.61 35.66
N PRO A 10 42.06 8.08 34.41
CA PRO A 10 40.79 7.97 33.71
C PRO A 10 40.45 6.52 33.42
N SER A 11 39.18 6.16 33.61
CA SER A 11 38.69 4.81 33.31
C SER A 11 38.75 4.52 31.80
N ARG A 12 38.94 3.24 31.44
CA ARG A 12 38.97 2.81 30.02
C ARG A 12 37.69 3.16 29.27
N LEU A 13 36.54 3.13 29.96
CA LEU A 13 35.25 3.52 29.40
C LEU A 13 35.19 5.02 29.07
N SER A 14 35.74 5.88 29.93
CA SER A 14 35.82 7.32 29.66
C SER A 14 36.67 7.62 28.42
N MET A 15 37.83 6.95 28.28
CA MET A 15 38.69 7.12 27.10
C MET A 15 38.00 6.64 25.80
N ILE A 16 37.31 5.50 25.84
CA ILE A 16 36.56 4.98 24.69
C ILE A 16 35.40 5.93 24.34
N TRP A 17 34.66 6.42 25.34
CA TRP A 17 33.58 7.38 25.14
C TRP A 17 34.06 8.68 24.50
N HIS A 18 35.13 9.29 25.02
CA HIS A 18 35.65 10.54 24.44
C HIS A 18 36.21 10.35 23.02
N LYS A 19 36.73 9.17 22.70
CA LYS A 19 37.16 8.80 21.33
C LYS A 19 35.99 8.63 20.38
N TRP A 20 34.90 7.99 20.81
CA TRP A 20 33.80 7.59 19.94
C TRP A 20 32.60 8.54 19.93
N ARG A 21 32.44 9.42 20.93
CA ARG A 21 31.26 10.30 21.04
C ARG A 21 31.01 11.12 19.78
N PHE A 22 32.05 11.62 19.11
CA PHE A 22 31.89 12.39 17.88
C PHE A 22 31.31 11.52 16.76
N HIS A 23 31.87 10.33 16.54
CA HIS A 23 31.38 9.39 15.53
C HIS A 23 29.95 8.92 15.82
N ILE A 24 29.60 8.71 17.08
CA ILE A 24 28.23 8.36 17.49
C ILE A 24 27.26 9.50 17.17
N ASN A 25 27.62 10.76 17.46
CA ASN A 25 26.78 11.92 17.11
C ASN A 25 26.61 12.06 15.60
N VAL A 26 27.69 11.86 14.82
CA VAL A 26 27.61 11.86 13.35
C VAL A 26 26.69 10.75 12.86
N LEU A 27 26.82 9.53 13.39
CA LEU A 27 25.94 8.41 13.03
C LEU A 27 24.48 8.71 13.34
N LEU A 28 24.21 9.36 14.48
CA LEU A 28 22.86 9.73 14.91
C LEU A 28 22.19 10.74 13.95
N LEU A 29 22.99 11.59 13.29
CA LEU A 29 22.50 12.48 12.22
C LEU A 29 22.35 11.75 10.89
N LEU A 30 23.28 10.85 10.55
CA LEU A 30 23.26 10.13 9.27
C LEU A 30 22.13 9.11 9.16
N ILE A 31 21.72 8.48 10.26
CA ILE A 31 20.61 7.51 10.28
C ILE A 31 19.32 8.10 9.67
N PRO A 32 18.74 9.20 10.20
CA PRO A 32 17.51 9.75 9.62
C PRO A 32 17.71 10.24 8.18
N LEU A 33 18.87 10.82 7.85
CA LEU A 33 19.21 11.23 6.48
C LEU A 33 19.20 10.05 5.50
N GLY A 34 19.66 8.87 5.91
CA GLY A 34 19.60 7.65 5.11
C GLY A 34 18.18 7.15 4.85
N PHE A 35 17.25 7.37 5.78
CA PHE A 35 15.84 6.95 5.64
C PHE A 35 14.94 8.01 4.97
N MET A 36 15.37 9.28 4.92
CA MET A 36 14.59 10.39 4.34
C MET A 36 14.06 10.11 2.93
N PRO A 37 14.85 9.61 1.96
CA PRO A 37 14.35 9.39 0.60
C PRO A 37 13.14 8.44 0.55
N LYS A 38 13.21 7.33 1.29
CA LYS A 38 12.10 6.38 1.39
C LYS A 38 10.89 6.99 2.07
N TYR A 39 11.10 7.71 3.18
CA TYR A 39 10.02 8.39 3.89
C TYR A 39 9.26 9.36 2.99
N PHE A 40 9.97 10.21 2.23
CA PHE A 40 9.32 11.16 1.33
C PHE A 40 8.64 10.49 0.13
N ALA A 41 9.23 9.43 -0.42
CA ALA A 41 8.58 8.65 -1.48
C ALA A 41 7.27 8.01 -0.98
N ASP A 42 7.30 7.42 0.22
CA ASP A 42 6.12 6.83 0.85
C ASP A 42 5.05 7.90 1.18
N ALA A 43 5.47 9.08 1.65
CA ALA A 43 4.57 10.19 1.93
C ALA A 43 3.94 10.75 0.64
N ALA A 44 4.73 10.93 -0.42
CA ALA A 44 4.26 11.40 -1.73
C ALA A 44 3.25 10.42 -2.35
N LEU A 45 3.55 9.11 -2.29
CA LEU A 45 2.63 8.06 -2.74
C LEU A 45 1.32 8.07 -1.94
N PHE A 46 1.40 8.21 -0.60
CA PHE A 46 0.22 8.22 0.25
C PHE A 46 -0.64 9.48 0.04
N ARG A 47 -0.04 10.65 -0.21
CA ARG A 47 -0.76 11.88 -0.53
C ARG A 47 -1.31 11.92 -1.96
N GLY A 48 -0.75 11.11 -2.86
CA GLY A 48 -1.13 11.08 -4.27
C GLY A 48 -0.34 12.04 -5.13
N ASP A 49 0.74 12.62 -4.60
CA ASP A 49 1.65 13.50 -5.33
C ASP A 49 2.38 12.74 -6.45
N SER A 50 2.52 11.42 -6.27
CA SER A 50 3.12 10.50 -7.25
C SER A 50 2.09 9.82 -8.17
N GLY A 51 0.84 10.31 -8.20
CA GLY A 51 -0.26 9.71 -8.96
C GLY A 51 -1.13 8.76 -8.13
N LEU A 52 -1.83 7.85 -8.80
CA LEU A 52 -2.77 6.93 -8.13
C LEU A 52 -2.05 5.79 -7.40
N GLY A 53 -0.89 5.34 -7.86
CA GLY A 53 -0.16 4.25 -7.23
C GLY A 53 1.20 4.04 -7.88
N GLU A 54 2.00 3.12 -7.36
CA GLU A 54 3.28 2.75 -7.97
C GLU A 54 3.09 2.10 -9.35
N ARG A 55 1.93 1.48 -9.60
CA ARG A 55 1.59 0.88 -10.89
C ARG A 55 0.17 1.24 -11.31
N GLU A 56 0.06 2.01 -12.39
CA GLU A 56 -1.23 2.28 -13.03
C GLU A 56 -1.64 1.12 -13.94
N ILE A 57 -2.90 0.70 -13.80
CA ILE A 57 -3.51 -0.37 -14.61
C ILE A 57 -4.18 0.23 -15.84
N GLY A 58 -4.64 1.48 -15.71
CA GLY A 58 -5.29 2.25 -16.77
C GLY A 58 -6.77 2.47 -16.48
N GLU A 59 -7.47 2.95 -17.51
CA GLU A 59 -8.91 3.15 -17.48
C GLU A 59 -9.66 1.84 -17.72
N ILE A 60 -10.68 1.60 -16.91
CA ILE A 60 -11.53 0.41 -16.97
C ILE A 60 -12.97 0.89 -17.16
N GLN A 61 -13.57 0.44 -18.27
CA GLN A 61 -14.97 0.70 -18.55
C GLN A 61 -15.86 -0.25 -17.73
N VAL A 62 -16.85 0.31 -17.04
CA VAL A 62 -17.81 -0.37 -16.18
C VAL A 62 -19.22 0.06 -16.59
N GLY A 63 -19.75 -0.56 -17.64
CA GLY A 63 -21.00 -0.15 -18.26
C GLY A 63 -20.90 1.27 -18.85
N PRO A 64 -21.77 2.22 -18.48
CA PRO A 64 -21.71 3.61 -18.94
C PRO A 64 -20.65 4.46 -18.22
N TRP A 65 -20.05 3.94 -17.14
CA TRP A 65 -19.04 4.65 -16.35
C TRP A 65 -17.65 4.09 -16.58
N SER A 66 -16.63 4.84 -16.18
CA SER A 66 -15.26 4.37 -16.15
C SER A 66 -14.52 4.86 -14.91
N LEU A 67 -13.45 4.16 -14.56
CA LEU A 67 -12.51 4.57 -13.55
C LEU A 67 -11.08 4.26 -13.99
N ARG A 68 -10.12 5.05 -13.55
CA ARG A 68 -8.70 4.70 -13.60
C ARG A 68 -8.34 3.92 -12.35
N LEU A 69 -7.75 2.74 -12.50
CA LEU A 69 -7.34 1.89 -11.40
C LEU A 69 -5.80 1.85 -11.31
N ALA A 70 -5.29 1.83 -10.09
CA ALA A 70 -3.87 1.65 -9.83
C ALA A 70 -3.65 0.73 -8.62
N GLU A 71 -2.60 -0.07 -8.70
CA GLU A 71 -2.05 -0.80 -7.58
C GLU A 71 -1.25 0.20 -6.73
N LEU A 72 -1.58 0.30 -5.43
CA LEU A 72 -0.96 1.31 -4.57
C LEU A 72 0.56 1.09 -4.48
N ARG A 73 0.98 -0.16 -4.29
CA ARG A 73 2.40 -0.56 -4.21
C ARG A 73 2.66 -1.80 -5.04
N ASP A 74 3.72 -1.83 -5.82
CA ASP A 74 4.12 -2.99 -6.63
C ASP A 74 4.92 -4.00 -5.79
N GLU A 75 4.21 -4.63 -4.84
CA GLU A 75 4.77 -5.60 -3.90
C GLU A 75 3.75 -6.68 -3.51
N ALA A 76 4.15 -7.69 -2.74
CA ALA A 76 3.22 -8.69 -2.24
C ALA A 76 2.13 -8.08 -1.32
N PRO A 77 0.94 -8.72 -1.19
CA PRO A 77 -0.02 -8.38 -0.15
C PRO A 77 0.65 -8.34 1.24
N ARG A 78 0.28 -7.36 2.05
CA ARG A 78 0.82 -7.20 3.41
C ARG A 78 -0.05 -7.95 4.41
N SER A 79 0.57 -8.61 5.38
CA SER A 79 -0.16 -9.22 6.50
C SER A 79 -0.68 -8.12 7.43
N ASP A 80 -1.98 -8.16 7.72
CA ASP A 80 -2.66 -7.27 8.66
C ASP A 80 -3.16 -8.07 9.89
N GLY A 81 -2.31 -8.99 10.36
CA GLY A 81 -2.58 -9.84 11.51
C GLY A 81 -3.83 -10.71 11.31
N PRO A 82 -4.81 -10.70 12.24
CA PRO A 82 -6.03 -11.50 12.13
C PRO A 82 -6.90 -11.19 10.90
N ALA A 83 -6.77 -10.01 10.29
CA ALA A 83 -7.50 -9.65 9.08
C ALA A 83 -6.97 -10.35 7.81
N GLY A 84 -5.84 -11.05 7.91
CA GLY A 84 -5.22 -11.78 6.81
C GLY A 84 -4.33 -10.88 5.95
N TYR A 85 -4.20 -11.23 4.67
CA TYR A 85 -3.38 -10.46 3.72
C TYR A 85 -4.24 -9.45 2.97
N LEU A 86 -3.77 -8.21 2.93
CA LEU A 86 -4.44 -7.10 2.26
C LEU A 86 -3.58 -6.54 1.13
N LYS A 87 -4.25 -6.13 0.06
CA LYS A 87 -3.63 -5.47 -1.09
C LYS A 87 -4.26 -4.10 -1.32
N GLY A 88 -3.43 -3.07 -1.36
CA GLY A 88 -3.88 -1.70 -1.60
C GLY A 88 -4.12 -1.40 -3.08
N PHE A 89 -5.28 -0.84 -3.40
CA PHE A 89 -5.57 -0.25 -4.71
C PHE A 89 -6.11 1.16 -4.52
N ASN A 90 -5.87 2.00 -5.52
CA ASN A 90 -6.48 3.32 -5.63
C ASN A 90 -7.26 3.42 -6.94
N ALA A 91 -8.30 4.23 -6.95
CA ALA A 91 -9.11 4.50 -8.13
C ALA A 91 -9.47 5.98 -8.25
N ALA A 92 -9.66 6.45 -9.48
CA ALA A 92 -10.26 7.74 -9.78
C ALA A 92 -11.42 7.54 -10.74
N LEU A 93 -12.59 8.08 -10.42
CA LEU A 93 -13.74 8.07 -11.33
C LEU A 93 -13.49 8.99 -12.53
N CYS A 94 -14.14 8.69 -13.66
CA CYS A 94 -14.26 9.65 -14.75
C CYS A 94 -15.01 10.91 -14.30
N ASP A 95 -14.75 12.07 -14.90
CA ASP A 95 -15.38 13.33 -14.48
C ASP A 95 -16.92 13.27 -14.54
N ALA A 96 -17.48 12.67 -15.60
CA ALA A 96 -18.92 12.50 -15.76
C ALA A 96 -19.53 11.45 -14.81
N CYS A 97 -18.69 10.63 -14.17
CA CYS A 97 -19.10 9.55 -13.28
C CYS A 97 -19.26 10.02 -11.83
N ILE A 98 -18.69 11.18 -11.47
CA ILE A 98 -18.59 11.65 -10.08
C ILE A 98 -19.96 11.88 -9.43
N GLU A 99 -20.88 12.53 -10.15
CA GLU A 99 -22.24 12.80 -9.68
C GLU A 99 -23.15 11.56 -9.66
N PRO A 100 -23.24 10.75 -10.74
CA PRO A 100 -24.18 9.63 -10.76
C PRO A 100 -23.75 8.42 -9.92
N VAL A 101 -22.44 8.22 -9.70
CA VAL A 101 -21.93 7.04 -8.97
C VAL A 101 -22.03 7.25 -7.47
N LYS A 102 -22.74 6.36 -6.80
CA LYS A 102 -22.88 6.31 -5.34
C LYS A 102 -21.73 5.59 -4.66
N ALA A 103 -21.33 4.43 -5.20
CA ALA A 103 -20.31 3.59 -4.59
C ALA A 103 -19.57 2.75 -5.63
N THR A 104 -18.28 2.52 -5.38
CA THR A 104 -17.44 1.61 -6.17
C THR A 104 -16.87 0.54 -5.27
N TYR A 105 -16.96 -0.71 -5.71
CA TYR A 105 -16.52 -1.89 -4.98
C TYR A 105 -15.46 -2.66 -5.76
N LEU A 106 -14.59 -3.34 -5.04
CA LEU A 106 -13.55 -4.19 -5.60
C LEU A 106 -13.56 -5.56 -4.91
N ARG A 107 -13.43 -6.61 -5.72
CA ARG A 107 -13.43 -7.99 -5.23
C ARG A 107 -12.57 -8.91 -6.08
N ILE A 108 -11.90 -9.86 -5.44
CA ILE A 108 -11.34 -11.03 -6.14
C ILE A 108 -12.45 -12.06 -6.38
N GLY A 109 -12.69 -12.36 -7.66
CA GLY A 109 -13.74 -13.25 -8.14
C GLY A 109 -15.12 -12.59 -8.26
N LYS A 110 -15.96 -13.18 -9.13
CA LYS A 110 -17.26 -12.61 -9.49
C LYS A 110 -18.20 -12.48 -8.28
N PRO A 111 -18.74 -11.29 -8.00
CA PRO A 111 -19.73 -11.12 -6.93
C PRO A 111 -21.08 -11.74 -7.34
N ARG A 112 -21.73 -12.40 -6.37
CA ARG A 112 -23.07 -13.02 -6.54
C ARG A 112 -24.24 -12.05 -6.34
N SER A 113 -23.97 -10.89 -5.73
CA SER A 113 -24.94 -9.83 -5.43
C SER A 113 -24.20 -8.58 -4.97
N LEU A 114 -24.90 -7.45 -4.88
CA LEU A 114 -24.35 -6.19 -4.36
C LEU A 114 -23.85 -6.32 -2.90
N ARG A 115 -24.59 -7.07 -2.05
CA ARG A 115 -24.13 -7.37 -0.68
C ARG A 115 -22.80 -8.12 -0.63
N ALA A 116 -22.45 -8.81 -1.73
CA ALA A 116 -21.21 -9.53 -1.90
C ALA A 116 -20.23 -8.83 -2.87
N ALA A 117 -20.45 -7.55 -3.22
CA ALA A 117 -19.66 -6.80 -4.19
C ALA A 117 -18.19 -6.62 -3.80
N GLY A 118 -17.83 -6.87 -2.54
CA GLY A 118 -16.46 -6.87 -2.04
C GLY A 118 -16.20 -5.73 -1.07
N SER A 119 -14.95 -5.29 -1.01
CA SER A 119 -14.58 -4.09 -0.28
C SER A 119 -15.09 -2.87 -1.05
N ILE A 120 -15.39 -1.77 -0.35
CA ILE A 120 -15.78 -0.50 -0.96
C ILE A 120 -14.58 0.46 -1.00
N PHE A 121 -14.46 1.25 -2.06
CA PHE A 121 -13.51 2.35 -2.15
C PHE A 121 -13.95 3.52 -1.25
N PHE A 122 -12.99 4.17 -0.60
CA PHE A 122 -13.23 5.33 0.27
C PHE A 122 -12.36 6.51 -0.12
N GLY A 123 -12.88 7.73 0.08
CA GLY A 123 -12.15 8.97 -0.19
C GLY A 123 -12.89 9.85 -1.21
N THR A 124 -12.17 10.80 -1.80
CA THR A 124 -12.71 11.69 -2.84
C THR A 124 -12.83 10.95 -4.16
N PRO A 125 -13.79 11.29 -5.05
CA PRO A 125 -13.99 10.58 -6.33
C PRO A 125 -12.78 10.66 -7.27
N TYR A 126 -11.91 11.66 -7.09
CA TYR A 126 -10.67 11.85 -7.84
C TYR A 126 -9.52 10.93 -7.39
N ARG A 127 -9.62 10.38 -6.18
CA ARG A 127 -8.63 9.48 -5.57
C ARG A 127 -9.26 8.79 -4.37
N MET A 128 -9.79 7.60 -4.62
CA MET A 128 -10.31 6.71 -3.60
C MET A 128 -9.32 5.58 -3.36
N GLY A 129 -9.22 5.12 -2.12
CA GLY A 129 -8.36 4.00 -1.74
C GLY A 129 -9.15 2.83 -1.18
N ILE A 130 -8.56 1.64 -1.28
CA ILE A 130 -9.12 0.41 -0.74
C ILE A 130 -8.02 -0.54 -0.28
N GLN A 131 -8.30 -1.27 0.79
CA GLN A 131 -7.54 -2.46 1.17
C GLN A 131 -8.36 -3.69 0.82
N LEU A 132 -7.93 -4.42 -0.19
CA LEU A 132 -8.60 -5.60 -0.72
C LEU A 132 -8.06 -6.86 -0.02
N PRO A 133 -8.90 -7.64 0.66
CA PRO A 133 -8.49 -8.94 1.19
C PRO A 133 -8.08 -9.90 0.06
N VAL A 134 -6.93 -10.54 0.24
CA VAL A 134 -6.38 -11.56 -0.66
C VAL A 134 -6.31 -12.89 0.08
N PRO A 135 -7.33 -13.76 -0.05
CA PRO A 135 -7.27 -15.10 0.51
C PRO A 135 -6.08 -15.88 -0.05
N GLU A 136 -5.34 -16.61 0.79
CA GLU A 136 -4.16 -17.38 0.35
C GLU A 136 -4.50 -18.45 -0.69
N LYS A 137 -5.73 -18.98 -0.65
CA LYS A 137 -6.25 -19.95 -1.62
C LYS A 137 -6.74 -19.33 -2.93
N THR A 138 -6.50 -18.04 -3.14
CA THR A 138 -6.85 -17.37 -4.40
C THR A 138 -6.05 -17.98 -5.54
N ARG A 139 -6.72 -18.34 -6.63
CA ARG A 139 -6.03 -18.85 -7.82
C ARG A 139 -5.29 -17.72 -8.53
N ALA A 140 -4.14 -18.03 -9.09
CA ALA A 140 -3.32 -17.07 -9.84
C ALA A 140 -4.04 -16.47 -11.07
N ASP A 141 -4.98 -17.22 -11.65
CA ASP A 141 -5.80 -16.81 -12.79
C ASP A 141 -7.14 -16.18 -12.38
N ALA A 142 -7.31 -15.85 -11.09
CA ALA A 142 -8.51 -15.16 -10.62
C ALA A 142 -8.66 -13.80 -11.31
N GLU A 143 -9.91 -13.35 -11.38
CA GLU A 143 -10.25 -12.02 -11.88
C GLU A 143 -10.48 -11.04 -10.73
N LEU A 144 -10.13 -9.79 -10.97
CA LEU A 144 -10.49 -8.65 -10.16
C LEU A 144 -11.77 -8.03 -10.72
N TRP A 145 -12.84 -8.06 -9.93
CA TRP A 145 -14.16 -7.56 -10.29
C TRP A 145 -14.38 -6.19 -9.67
N ILE A 146 -14.84 -5.27 -10.50
CA ILE A 146 -15.22 -3.91 -10.15
C ILE A 146 -16.74 -3.83 -10.26
N THR A 147 -17.40 -3.33 -9.22
CA THR A 147 -18.84 -3.06 -9.25
C THR A 147 -19.08 -1.59 -8.94
N MET A 148 -19.84 -0.91 -9.78
CA MET A 148 -20.25 0.47 -9.56
C MET A 148 -21.77 0.51 -9.39
N GLU A 149 -22.22 1.19 -8.33
CA GLU A 149 -23.62 1.42 -8.00
C GLU A 149 -23.93 2.90 -8.20
N GLY A 150 -25.01 3.20 -8.92
CA GLY A 150 -25.52 4.55 -9.13
C GLY A 150 -26.50 4.99 -8.06
N TRP A 151 -26.68 6.30 -7.91
CA TRP A 151 -27.73 6.86 -7.04
C TRP A 151 -29.14 6.52 -7.50
N ASP A 152 -29.32 6.23 -8.79
CA ASP A 152 -30.57 5.75 -9.39
C ASP A 152 -30.83 4.25 -9.16
N GLY A 153 -29.92 3.55 -8.48
CA GLY A 153 -29.99 2.11 -8.25
C GLY A 153 -29.47 1.24 -9.40
N SER A 154 -28.98 1.83 -10.49
CA SER A 154 -28.30 1.09 -11.55
C SER A 154 -27.00 0.46 -11.04
N MET A 155 -26.63 -0.69 -11.60
CA MET A 155 -25.43 -1.41 -11.20
C MET A 155 -24.72 -1.95 -12.43
N HIS A 156 -23.42 -1.66 -12.51
CA HIS A 156 -22.56 -2.07 -13.60
C HIS A 156 -21.32 -2.78 -13.07
N GLN A 157 -20.84 -3.76 -13.83
CA GLN A 157 -19.71 -4.59 -13.45
C GLN A 157 -18.72 -4.73 -14.60
N ALA A 158 -17.44 -4.82 -14.25
CA ALA A 158 -16.37 -5.18 -15.15
C ALA A 158 -15.38 -6.09 -14.42
N SER A 159 -14.60 -6.84 -15.19
CA SER A 159 -13.50 -7.64 -14.66
C SER A 159 -12.22 -7.40 -15.45
N ILE A 160 -11.10 -7.54 -14.75
CA ILE A 160 -9.76 -7.65 -15.34
C ILE A 160 -9.04 -8.83 -14.69
N SER A 161 -7.99 -9.36 -15.32
CA SER A 161 -7.22 -10.44 -14.68
C SER A 161 -6.46 -9.90 -13.46
N LEU A 162 -6.34 -10.71 -12.40
CA LEU A 162 -5.52 -10.36 -11.23
C LEU A 162 -4.05 -10.19 -11.62
N SER A 163 -3.58 -10.93 -12.63
CA SER A 163 -2.22 -10.80 -13.18
C SER A 163 -1.97 -9.47 -13.88
N GLN A 164 -2.98 -8.88 -14.53
CA GLN A 164 -2.88 -7.54 -15.09
C GLN A 164 -2.89 -6.50 -13.97
N ALA A 165 -3.79 -6.66 -13.00
CA ALA A 165 -4.00 -5.71 -11.91
C ALA A 165 -2.82 -5.67 -10.92
N SER A 166 -2.19 -6.81 -10.64
CA SER A 166 -1.19 -6.96 -9.59
C SER A 166 -0.31 -8.20 -9.81
N PRO A 167 0.71 -8.11 -10.69
CA PRO A 167 1.67 -9.19 -10.93
C PRO A 167 2.37 -9.67 -9.65
N ALA A 168 2.71 -8.74 -8.75
CA ALA A 168 3.35 -9.06 -7.48
C ALA A 168 2.46 -9.92 -6.57
N THR A 169 1.13 -9.72 -6.59
CA THR A 169 0.20 -10.57 -5.85
C THR A 169 0.11 -11.97 -6.44
N VAL A 170 0.10 -12.10 -7.77
CA VAL A 170 0.13 -13.42 -8.42
C VAL A 170 1.44 -14.16 -8.12
N ALA A 171 2.58 -13.47 -8.16
CA ALA A 171 3.87 -14.04 -7.79
C ALA A 171 3.88 -14.52 -6.33
N TRP A 172 3.26 -13.77 -5.42
CA TRP A 172 3.09 -14.17 -4.02
C TRP A 172 2.17 -15.38 -3.87
N LEU A 173 1.02 -15.41 -4.54
CA LEU A 173 0.08 -16.55 -4.52
C LEU A 173 0.74 -17.85 -5.01
N ASN A 174 1.52 -17.78 -6.09
CA ASN A 174 2.27 -18.92 -6.61
C ASN A 174 3.30 -19.47 -5.60
N LYS A 175 3.89 -18.60 -4.77
CA LYS A 175 4.79 -19.02 -3.68
C LYS A 175 4.02 -19.63 -2.50
N GLN A 176 2.82 -19.12 -2.18
CA GLN A 176 1.99 -19.67 -1.09
C GLN A 176 1.40 -21.03 -1.46
N GLY A 177 0.93 -21.21 -2.69
CA GLY A 177 0.38 -22.48 -3.19
C GLY A 177 1.42 -23.59 -3.37
N ALA A 178 2.73 -23.27 -3.24
CA ALA A 178 3.82 -24.24 -3.17
C ALA A 178 4.09 -24.77 -1.75
N LYS A 179 3.31 -24.33 -0.74
CA LYS A 179 3.35 -24.92 0.60
C LYS A 179 2.67 -26.30 0.53
N PRO A 180 3.37 -27.38 0.97
CA PRO A 180 2.88 -28.76 0.92
C PRO A 180 1.65 -29.01 1.79
#